data_AF-A0A0M2PJ96-F1
#
_entry.id   AF-A0A0M2PJ96-F1
#
_cell.length_a   1.000
_cell.length_b   1.000
_cell.length_c   1.000
_cell.angle_alpha   90.00
_cell.angle_beta   90.00
_cell.angle_gamma   90.00
#
_symmetry.space_group_name_H-M   'P 1'
#
loop_
_entity.id
_entity.type
_entity.pdbx_description
1 polymer ?
#
loop_
_entity_poly.entity_id
_entity_poly.type
_entity_poly.pdbx_seq_one_letter_code
_entity_poly.pdbx_strand_id
1 'polypeptide(L)'
;MEKKIVIIFILLPIISVIFVSVTPFLIKANVENYEEFKDAKFGFPIPYVRQNLLESGSDYEGGFPHQFGLQMDYLDEDPEFKFILTNYFLSFSIIYICLLVSCFLVQKGRKLLK
;
A
#
# COMPACT_ATOMS: atom_id res chain seq x y z
N MET A 1 -18.46 22.11 16.17
CA MET A 1 -17.78 22.42 14.89
C MET A 1 -16.31 22.01 14.97
N GLU A 2 -15.61 22.42 16.03
CA GLU A 2 -14.21 22.07 16.33
C GLU A 2 -13.88 20.57 16.26
N LYS A 3 -14.69 19.70 16.89
CA LYS A 3 -14.47 18.24 16.84
C LYS A 3 -14.44 17.67 15.41
N LYS A 4 -15.22 18.24 14.48
CA LYS A 4 -15.24 17.80 13.08
C LYS A 4 -13.99 18.26 12.32
N ILE A 5 -13.51 19.47 12.62
CA ILE A 5 -12.28 20.03 12.04
C ILE A 5 -11.09 19.18 12.47
N VAL A 6 -10.98 18.84 13.76
CA VAL A 6 -9.93 17.97 14.28
C VAL A 6 -9.93 16.59 13.59
N ILE A 7 -11.11 15.99 13.41
CA ILE A 7 -11.20 14.69 12.71
C ILE A 7 -10.73 14.80 11.26
N ILE A 8 -11.21 15.81 10.53
CA ILE A 8 -10.96 15.94 9.08
C ILE A 8 -9.51 16.33 8.79
N PHE A 9 -8.96 17.29 9.51
CA PHE A 9 -7.66 17.89 9.18
C PHE A 9 -6.48 17.29 9.95
N ILE A 10 -6.73 16.51 11.01
CA ILE A 10 -5.66 15.93 11.83
C ILE A 10 -5.76 14.40 11.83
N LEU A 11 -6.89 13.84 12.28
CA LEU A 11 -6.99 12.39 12.46
C LEU A 11 -7.03 11.63 11.12
N LEU A 12 -7.84 12.07 10.16
CA LEU A 12 -7.95 11.39 8.87
C LEU A 12 -6.63 11.36 8.09
N PRO A 13 -5.86 12.45 7.97
CA PRO A 13 -4.54 12.40 7.33
C PRO A 13 -3.58 11.42 8.01
N ILE A 14 -3.54 11.41 9.35
CA ILE A 14 -2.70 10.48 10.11
C ILE A 14 -3.11 9.03 9.82
N ILE A 15 -4.41 8.75 9.85
CA ILE A 15 -4.95 7.41 9.53
C ILE A 15 -4.59 7.03 8.08
N SER A 16 -4.71 7.94 7.12
CA SER A 16 -4.33 7.69 5.73
C SER A 16 -2.85 7.37 5.58
N VAL A 17 -1.97 8.12 6.25
CA VAL A 17 -0.53 7.85 6.25
C VAL A 17 -0.26 6.45 6.78
N ILE A 18 -0.76 6.12 7.97
CA ILE A 18 -0.58 4.80 8.60
C ILE A 18 -1.11 3.70 7.67
N PHE A 19 -2.33 3.86 7.16
CA PHE A 19 -2.96 2.88 6.29
C PHE A 19 -2.11 2.63 5.05
N VAL A 20 -1.70 3.70 4.36
CA VAL A 20 -0.87 3.60 3.16
C VAL A 20 0.44 2.92 3.52
N SER A 21 1.21 3.43 4.49
CA SER A 21 2.54 2.92 4.87
C SER A 21 2.57 1.44 5.23
N VAL A 22 1.48 0.90 5.78
CA VAL A 22 1.40 -0.52 6.18
C VAL A 22 1.01 -1.43 5.01
N THR A 23 0.35 -0.91 3.96
CA THR A 23 -0.10 -1.73 2.81
C THR A 23 0.96 -2.59 2.13
N PRO A 24 2.23 -2.18 1.95
CA PRO A 24 3.24 -3.00 1.29
C PRO A 24 3.54 -4.31 2.04
N PHE A 25 3.35 -4.31 3.37
CA PHE A 25 3.57 -5.48 4.22
C PHE A 25 2.33 -6.39 4.30
N LEU A 26 1.13 -5.84 4.07
CA LEU A 26 -0.13 -6.59 4.18
C LEU A 26 -0.58 -7.16 2.83
N ILE A 27 -0.29 -6.47 1.73
CA ILE A 27 -0.76 -6.83 0.40
C ILE A 27 0.41 -7.45 -0.36
N LYS A 28 0.28 -8.74 -0.62
CA LYS A 28 1.24 -9.49 -1.42
C LYS A 28 1.25 -8.98 -2.87
N ALA A 29 2.44 -8.83 -3.43
CA ALA A 29 2.62 -8.57 -4.85
C ALA A 29 2.36 -9.85 -5.64
N ASN A 30 1.53 -9.77 -6.68
CA ASN A 30 1.40 -10.85 -7.65
C ASN A 30 2.47 -10.65 -8.73
N VAL A 31 3.22 -11.71 -9.03
CA VAL A 31 4.30 -11.71 -10.01
C VAL A 31 3.92 -12.74 -11.07
N GLU A 32 3.71 -12.27 -12.29
CA GLU A 32 3.18 -13.07 -13.40
C GLU A 32 4.26 -13.47 -14.41
N ASN A 33 5.43 -12.83 -14.35
CA ASN A 33 6.55 -13.11 -15.24
C ASN A 33 7.91 -12.78 -14.59
N TYR A 34 8.99 -13.18 -15.26
CA TYR A 34 10.36 -12.98 -14.80
C TYR A 34 10.81 -11.51 -14.77
N GLU A 35 10.23 -10.64 -15.60
CA GLU A 35 10.58 -9.22 -15.56
C GLU A 35 10.04 -8.54 -14.30
N GLU A 36 8.84 -8.95 -13.86
CA GLU A 36 8.24 -8.49 -12.60
C GLU A 36 8.99 -8.97 -11.37
N PHE A 37 9.83 -10.00 -11.48
CA PHE A 37 10.74 -10.41 -10.40
C PHE A 37 11.82 -9.36 -10.12
N LYS A 38 12.33 -8.68 -11.15
CA LYS A 38 13.32 -7.59 -11.01
C LYS A 38 12.73 -6.31 -10.42
N ASP A 39 11.42 -6.13 -10.59
CA ASP A 39 10.72 -4.89 -10.23
C ASP A 39 9.38 -5.22 -9.57
N ALA A 40 9.39 -6.09 -8.54
CA ALA A 40 8.17 -6.52 -7.88
C ALA A 40 7.55 -5.34 -7.14
N LYS A 41 6.25 -5.11 -7.37
CA LYS A 41 5.57 -3.87 -6.99
C LYS A 41 4.70 -4.07 -5.76
N PHE A 42 4.97 -3.28 -4.72
CA PHE A 42 4.28 -3.34 -3.44
C PHE A 42 3.62 -2.00 -3.08
N GLY A 43 2.57 -2.10 -2.27
CA GLY A 43 1.77 -0.97 -1.80
C GLY A 43 0.47 -0.79 -2.58
N PHE A 44 -0.48 -0.12 -1.93
CA PHE A 44 -1.82 0.08 -2.42
C PHE A 44 -2.29 1.51 -2.13
N PRO A 45 -3.20 2.09 -2.94
CA PRO A 45 -3.79 1.57 -4.18
C PRO A 45 -2.88 1.63 -5.41
N ILE A 46 -1.86 2.50 -5.38
CA ILE A 46 -0.83 2.58 -6.41
C ILE A 46 0.47 2.06 -5.79
N PRO A 47 1.14 1.08 -6.40
CA PRO A 47 2.40 0.58 -5.87
C PRO A 47 3.47 1.67 -5.80
N TYR A 48 4.16 1.75 -4.67
CA TYR A 48 5.15 2.79 -4.38
C TYR A 48 6.43 2.24 -3.74
N VAL A 49 6.47 0.95 -3.42
CA VAL A 49 7.71 0.23 -3.08
C VAL A 49 7.97 -0.75 -4.21
N ARG A 50 9.23 -0.84 -4.64
CA ARG A 50 9.72 -1.87 -5.55
C ARG A 50 10.80 -2.67 -4.86
N GLN A 51 10.81 -3.97 -5.09
CA GLN A 51 11.81 -4.89 -4.57
C GLN A 51 12.36 -5.71 -5.73
N ASN A 52 13.69 -5.82 -5.82
CA ASN A 52 14.31 -6.78 -6.72
C ASN A 52 14.38 -8.14 -6.03
N LEU A 53 13.50 -9.06 -6.42
CA LEU A 53 13.42 -10.40 -5.83
C LEU A 53 14.53 -11.33 -6.32
N LEU A 54 15.14 -11.06 -7.48
CA LEU A 54 16.22 -11.90 -8.02
C LEU A 54 17.53 -11.65 -7.30
N GLU A 55 17.83 -10.39 -7.00
CA GLU A 55 19.03 -10.03 -6.24
C GLU A 55 18.99 -10.54 -4.80
N SER A 56 17.82 -10.81 -4.24
CA SER A 56 17.72 -11.46 -2.93
C SER A 56 18.08 -12.95 -2.91
N GLY A 57 18.81 -13.44 -3.91
CA GLY A 57 19.23 -14.85 -4.00
C GLY A 57 18.06 -15.82 -4.21
N SER A 58 16.94 -15.37 -4.78
CA SER A 58 15.87 -16.29 -5.12
C SER A 58 16.29 -17.13 -6.34
N ASP A 59 17.07 -18.18 -6.10
CA ASP A 59 17.39 -19.26 -7.06
C ASP A 59 16.13 -20.12 -7.33
N TYR A 60 14.99 -19.48 -7.55
CA TYR A 60 13.68 -20.11 -7.42
C TYR A 60 13.21 -20.68 -8.76
N GLU A 61 13.37 -22.00 -8.94
CA GLU A 61 13.02 -22.78 -10.14
C GLU A 61 11.50 -23.11 -10.26
N GLY A 62 10.62 -22.11 -10.10
CA GLY A 62 9.15 -22.26 -10.15
C GLY A 62 8.48 -21.66 -11.39
N GLY A 63 7.28 -22.13 -11.75
CA GLY A 63 6.46 -21.57 -12.84
C GLY A 63 5.47 -20.50 -12.36
N PHE A 64 5.18 -19.48 -13.18
CA PHE A 64 4.27 -18.36 -12.85
C PHE A 64 2.78 -18.72 -12.87
N PRO A 65 1.90 -18.01 -12.12
CA PRO A 65 2.13 -16.81 -11.29
C PRO A 65 2.38 -17.10 -9.79
N HIS A 66 2.92 -16.10 -9.07
CA HIS A 66 3.31 -16.22 -7.65
C HIS A 66 2.93 -14.99 -6.81
N GLN A 67 2.86 -15.19 -5.49
CA GLN A 67 2.63 -14.11 -4.52
C GLN A 67 3.82 -13.93 -3.59
N PHE A 68 4.35 -12.71 -3.52
CA PHE A 68 5.47 -12.35 -2.65
C PHE A 68 5.07 -11.28 -1.65
N GLY A 69 5.59 -11.37 -0.42
CA GLY A 69 5.59 -10.27 0.54
C GLY A 69 6.88 -9.45 0.44
N LEU A 70 6.90 -8.29 1.10
CA LEU A 70 8.17 -7.59 1.34
C LEU A 70 9.04 -8.44 2.26
N GLN A 71 10.32 -8.58 1.92
CA GLN A 71 11.35 -9.23 2.74
C GLN A 71 10.90 -10.54 3.40
N MET A 72 11.05 -11.65 2.67
CA MET A 72 10.63 -12.98 3.14
C MET A 72 11.83 -13.75 3.72
N ASP A 73 11.59 -14.63 4.68
CA ASP A 73 12.65 -15.38 5.39
C ASP A 73 13.47 -16.34 4.49
N TYR A 74 12.99 -16.63 3.29
CA TYR A 74 13.63 -17.49 2.29
C TYR A 74 14.39 -16.69 1.22
N LEU A 75 14.63 -15.40 1.47
CA LEU A 75 15.50 -14.54 0.68
C LEU A 75 16.91 -14.62 1.28
N ASP A 76 17.86 -15.12 0.51
CA ASP A 76 19.23 -15.39 0.97
C ASP A 76 20.06 -14.10 1.12
N GLU A 77 19.69 -13.05 0.38
CA GLU A 77 20.31 -11.73 0.45
C GLU A 77 19.29 -10.63 0.77
N ASP A 78 19.76 -9.55 1.38
CA ASP A 78 18.94 -8.36 1.63
C ASP A 78 18.48 -7.74 0.29
N PRO A 79 17.18 -7.76 -0.04
CA PRO A 79 16.71 -7.26 -1.32
C PRO A 79 16.89 -5.75 -1.44
N GLU A 80 17.26 -5.25 -2.62
CA GLU A 80 17.28 -3.82 -2.89
C GLU A 80 15.85 -3.27 -2.98
N PHE A 81 15.56 -2.24 -2.17
CA PHE A 81 14.28 -1.54 -2.17
C PHE A 81 14.37 -0.18 -2.87
N LYS A 82 13.40 0.09 -3.74
CA LYS A 82 13.23 1.40 -4.36
C LYS A 82 11.89 2.02 -3.97
N PHE A 83 11.94 3.15 -3.29
CA PHE A 83 10.76 3.91 -2.88
C PHE A 83 10.41 4.99 -3.91
N ILE A 84 9.16 4.98 -4.39
CA ILE A 84 8.64 5.97 -5.34
C ILE A 84 7.75 6.97 -4.59
N LEU A 85 8.37 8.06 -4.16
CA LEU A 85 7.72 9.12 -3.37
C LEU A 85 6.46 9.68 -4.04
N THR A 86 6.48 9.90 -5.37
CA THR A 86 5.32 10.39 -6.11
C THR A 86 4.13 9.44 -6.01
N ASN A 87 4.37 8.14 -6.18
CA ASN A 87 3.31 7.13 -6.09
C ASN A 87 2.78 7.00 -4.65
N TYR A 88 3.65 7.16 -3.66
CA TYR A 88 3.24 7.18 -2.26
C TYR A 88 2.27 8.34 -1.98
N PHE A 89 2.58 9.56 -2.43
CA PHE A 89 1.69 10.71 -2.27
C PHE A 89 0.38 10.57 -3.03
N LEU A 90 0.39 9.95 -4.21
CA LEU A 90 -0.84 9.63 -4.94
C LEU A 90 -1.69 8.62 -4.18
N SER A 91 -1.10 7.52 -3.70
CA SER A 91 -1.78 6.53 -2.86
C SER A 91 -2.38 7.15 -1.59
N PHE A 92 -1.61 7.99 -0.90
CA PHE A 92 -2.09 8.77 0.23
C PHE A 92 -3.29 9.64 -0.12
N SER A 93 -3.21 10.38 -1.23
CA SER A 93 -4.28 11.29 -1.66
C SER A 93 -5.57 10.52 -1.96
N ILE A 94 -5.47 9.37 -2.64
CA ILE A 94 -6.61 8.51 -2.95
C ILE A 94 -7.25 7.99 -1.67
N ILE A 95 -6.46 7.38 -0.76
CA ILE A 95 -6.97 6.83 0.50
C ILE A 95 -7.63 7.92 1.35
N TYR A 96 -6.99 9.09 1.45
CA TYR A 96 -7.53 10.21 2.20
C TYR A 96 -8.88 10.69 1.64
N ILE A 97 -8.99 10.84 0.31
CA ILE A 97 -10.26 11.23 -0.34
C ILE A 97 -11.32 10.14 -0.12
N CYS A 98 -10.98 8.86 -0.26
CA CYS A 98 -11.90 7.75 0.01
C CYS A 98 -12.44 7.80 1.45
N LEU A 99 -11.55 7.99 2.44
CA LEU A 99 -11.96 8.09 3.86
C LEU A 99 -12.84 9.32 4.13
N LEU A 100 -12.55 10.46 3.48
CA LEU A 100 -13.40 11.66 3.56
C LEU A 100 -14.80 11.38 3.01
N VAL A 101 -14.91 10.75 1.84
CA VAL A 101 -16.19 10.40 1.22
C VAL A 101 -16.96 9.42 2.11
N SER A 102 -16.32 8.36 2.61
CA SER A 102 -16.93 7.41 3.53
C SER A 102 -17.43 8.10 4.80
N CYS A 103 -16.63 8.98 5.40
CA CYS A 103 -17.02 9.77 6.57
C CYS A 103 -18.25 10.65 6.27
N PHE A 104 -18.30 11.29 5.11
CA PHE A 104 -19.43 12.11 4.69
C PHE A 104 -20.71 11.28 4.51
N LEU A 105 -20.62 10.14 3.83
CA LEU A 105 -21.74 9.24 3.60
C LEU A 105 -22.31 8.68 4.91
N VAL A 106 -21.45 8.26 5.85
CA VAL A 106 -21.87 7.79 7.18
C VAL A 106 -22.57 8.91 7.96
N GLN A 107 -22.06 10.13 7.91
CA GLN A 107 -22.72 11.27 8.55
C GLN A 107 -24.09 11.57 7.93
N LYS A 108 -24.21 11.49 6.61
CA LYS A 108 -25.48 11.70 5.90
C LYS A 108 -26.50 10.61 6.24
N GLY A 109 -26.09 9.33 6.21
CA GLY A 109 -26.96 8.20 6.56
C GLY A 109 -27.49 8.27 7.99
N ARG A 110 -26.62 8.61 8.96
CA ARG A 110 -27.04 8.81 10.37
C ARG A 110 -28.06 9.93 10.57
N LYS A 111 -28.07 10.95 9.70
CA LYS A 111 -29.09 12.00 9.74
C LYS A 111 -30.43 11.56 9.16
N LEU A 112 -30.45 10.62 8.22
CA LEU A 112 -31.68 10.09 7.61
C LEU A 112 -32.38 9.05 8.48
N LEU A 113 -31.65 8.40 9.39
CA LEU A 113 -32.14 7.39 10.33
C LEU A 113 -32.60 7.97 11.69
N LYS A 114 -32.48 9.29 11.88
CA LYS A 114 -32.97 10.01 13.05
C LYS A 114 -34.16 10.86 12.66
#